data_AF-X1VP24-F1
#
_entry.id   AF-X1VP24-F1
#
_cell.length_a   1.000
_cell.length_b   1.000
_cell.length_c   1.000
_cell.angle_alpha   90.00
_cell.angle_beta   90.00
_cell.angle_gamma   90.00
#
_symmetry.space_group_name_H-M   'P 1'
#
loop_
_entity.id
_entity.type
_entity.pdbx_description
1 polymer ?
#
loop_
_entity_poly.entity_id
_entity_poly.type
_entity_poly.pdbx_seq_one_letter_code
_entity_poly.pdbx_strand_id
1 'polypeptide(L)'
;SILPIDTCKSTMQVNGKDGLKQLRVKIRTNGAGVLYHGALASGFSTMIGHFPWFFTYNYLNERFPRQKNATHKEIICRSAAIGFASSSISDISSNMFRVIKINRQTSLESQSYRELMREIVQKQGVLGLLTRGLSTKILSNGIQGMVFTILFDYLRRQ
;
A
#
# COMPACT_ATOMS: atom_id res chain seq x y z
N SER A 1 -11.11 -1.70 -2.71
CA SER A 1 -11.35 -1.66 -1.25
C SER A 1 -12.83 -1.58 -0.98
N ILE A 2 -13.40 -2.61 -0.34
CA ILE A 2 -14.77 -2.55 0.17
C ILE A 2 -14.67 -1.99 1.59
N LEU A 3 -14.77 -0.67 1.71
CA LEU A 3 -14.37 0.08 2.91
C LEU A 3 -14.93 -0.47 4.23
N PRO A 4 -16.23 -0.87 4.33
CA PRO A 4 -16.75 -1.43 5.57
C PRO A 4 -16.02 -2.70 6.03
N ILE A 5 -15.78 -3.63 5.09
CA ILE A 5 -15.10 -4.89 5.37
C ILE A 5 -13.62 -4.65 5.65
N ASP A 6 -12.99 -3.75 4.90
CA ASP A 6 -11.58 -3.36 5.11
C ASP A 6 -11.39 -2.74 6.50
N THR A 7 -12.29 -1.85 6.92
CA THR A 7 -12.24 -1.23 8.25
C THR A 7 -12.37 -2.31 9.33
N CYS A 8 -13.35 -3.22 9.23
CA CYS A 8 -13.47 -4.36 10.16
C CYS A 8 -12.18 -5.18 10.25
N LYS A 9 -11.63 -5.57 9.09
CA LYS A 9 -10.39 -6.35 9.01
C LYS A 9 -9.22 -5.62 9.65
N SER A 10 -9.01 -4.35 9.31
CA SER A 10 -7.90 -3.56 9.85
C SER A 10 -8.03 -3.34 11.37
N THR A 11 -9.24 -3.08 11.88
CA THR A 11 -9.47 -2.95 13.33
C THR A 11 -9.16 -4.26 14.05
N MET A 12 -9.55 -5.41 13.51
CA MET A 12 -9.19 -6.72 14.08
C MET A 12 -7.70 -7.01 14.02
N GLN A 13 -7.03 -6.67 12.91
CA GLN A 13 -5.60 -6.90 12.74
C GLN A 13 -4.75 -6.08 13.71
N VAL A 14 -5.18 -4.87 14.08
CA VAL A 14 -4.42 -3.98 14.98
C VAL A 14 -4.83 -4.16 16.45
N ASN A 15 -6.12 -4.28 16.74
CA ASN A 15 -6.62 -4.32 18.12
C ASN A 15 -6.88 -5.75 18.63
N GLY A 16 -6.60 -6.77 17.81
CA GLY A 16 -6.70 -8.17 18.18
C GLY A 16 -8.13 -8.62 18.54
N LYS A 17 -8.26 -9.44 19.59
CA LYS A 17 -9.53 -10.04 20.03
C LYS A 17 -10.60 -9.02 20.40
N ASP A 18 -10.19 -7.83 20.86
CA ASP A 18 -11.11 -6.76 21.25
C ASP A 18 -11.51 -5.84 20.07
N GLY A 19 -10.93 -6.02 18.89
CA GLY A 19 -11.14 -5.12 17.74
C GLY A 19 -12.62 -5.01 17.31
N LEU A 20 -13.35 -6.13 17.27
CA LEU A 20 -14.79 -6.12 16.94
C LEU A 20 -15.63 -5.45 18.02
N LYS A 21 -15.28 -5.66 19.29
CA LYS A 21 -15.98 -5.03 20.42
C LYS A 21 -15.80 -3.51 20.37
N GLN A 22 -14.57 -3.06 20.15
CA GLN A 22 -14.23 -1.65 20.01
C GLN A 22 -14.90 -1.00 18.79
N LEU A 23 -14.90 -1.68 17.64
CA LEU A 23 -15.58 -1.20 16.44
C LEU A 23 -17.08 -1.07 16.66
N ARG A 24 -17.71 -2.04 17.32
CA ARG A 24 -19.14 -2.01 17.65
C ARG A 24 -19.49 -0.84 18.55
N VAL A 25 -18.67 -0.57 19.57
CA VAL A 25 -18.82 0.62 20.43
C VAL A 25 -18.72 1.89 19.58
N LYS A 26 -17.70 1.98 18.72
CA LYS A 26 -17.48 3.17 17.88
C LYS A 26 -18.62 3.44 16.91
N ILE A 27 -19.18 2.40 16.28
CA ILE A 27 -20.36 2.49 15.42
C ILE A 27 -21.59 2.95 16.23
N ARG A 28 -21.76 2.44 17.45
CA ARG A 28 -22.89 2.84 18.30
C ARG A 28 -22.79 4.29 18.75
N THR A 29 -21.57 4.80 18.97
CA THR A 29 -21.34 6.18 19.42
C THR A 29 -21.37 7.21 18.29
N ASN A 30 -20.83 6.88 17.11
CA ASN A 30 -20.65 7.85 16.01
C ASN A 30 -21.45 7.51 14.73
N GLY A 31 -22.24 6.44 14.75
CA GLY A 31 -23.03 5.97 13.62
C GLY A 31 -22.27 5.08 12.63
N ALA A 32 -22.99 4.57 11.62
CA ALA A 32 -22.45 3.66 10.61
C ALA A 32 -21.41 4.32 9.67
N GLY A 33 -21.38 5.67 9.59
CA GLY A 33 -20.42 6.43 8.79
C GLY A 33 -18.96 6.17 9.14
N VAL A 34 -18.70 5.71 10.37
CA VAL A 34 -17.36 5.30 10.85
C VAL A 34 -16.71 4.23 9.97
N LEU A 35 -17.50 3.35 9.37
CA LEU A 35 -17.00 2.29 8.49
C LEU A 35 -16.32 2.83 7.23
N TYR A 36 -16.64 4.07 6.85
CA TYR A 36 -16.05 4.80 5.73
C TYR A 36 -14.92 5.75 6.17
N HIS A 37 -14.56 5.79 7.45
CA HIS A 37 -13.43 6.59 7.90
C HIS A 37 -12.13 6.07 7.26
N GLY A 38 -11.38 6.98 6.65
CA GLY A 38 -10.19 6.62 5.87
C GLY A 38 -10.48 6.34 4.39
N ALA A 39 -11.72 6.54 3.90
CA ALA A 39 -12.06 6.42 2.48
C ALA A 39 -11.13 7.23 1.56
N LEU A 40 -10.97 8.53 1.86
CA LEU A 40 -10.08 9.42 1.10
C LEU A 40 -8.63 8.94 1.14
N ALA A 41 -8.10 8.64 2.33
CA ALA A 41 -6.74 8.11 2.45
C ALA A 41 -6.56 6.78 1.72
N SER A 42 -7.60 5.92 1.68
CA SER A 42 -7.60 4.69 0.90
C SER A 42 -7.58 4.97 -0.60
N GLY A 43 -8.39 5.93 -1.08
CA GLY A 43 -8.40 6.35 -2.48
C GLY A 43 -7.03 6.87 -2.91
N PHE A 44 -6.46 7.82 -2.16
CA PHE A 44 -5.11 8.35 -2.41
C PHE A 44 -4.04 7.28 -2.32
N SER A 45 -4.10 6.37 -1.35
CA SER A 45 -3.13 5.28 -1.23
C SER A 45 -3.16 4.34 -2.44
N THR A 46 -4.33 4.03 -2.99
CA THR A 46 -4.46 3.24 -4.22
C THR A 46 -3.94 4.02 -5.43
N MET A 47 -4.32 5.29 -5.55
CA MET A 47 -3.93 6.16 -6.65
C MET A 47 -2.40 6.33 -6.72
N ILE A 48 -1.79 6.71 -5.59
CA ILE A 48 -0.34 6.94 -5.43
C ILE A 48 0.44 5.62 -5.34
N GLY A 49 -0.23 4.49 -5.19
CA GLY A 49 0.35 3.17 -5.43
C GLY A 49 0.48 2.88 -6.92
N HIS A 50 -0.60 3.02 -7.68
CA HIS A 50 -0.60 2.62 -9.10
C HIS A 50 0.17 3.59 -10.00
N PHE A 51 0.00 4.90 -9.86
CA PHE A 51 0.63 5.85 -10.78
C PHE A 51 2.18 5.75 -10.80
N PRO A 52 2.88 5.78 -9.65
CA PRO A 52 4.33 5.64 -9.64
C PRO A 52 4.80 4.27 -10.10
N TRP A 53 4.02 3.20 -9.84
CA TRP A 53 4.32 1.87 -10.34
C TRP A 53 4.33 1.84 -11.87
N PHE A 54 3.24 2.29 -12.51
CA PHE A 54 3.13 2.30 -13.98
C PHE A 54 4.15 3.23 -14.63
N PHE A 55 4.35 4.41 -14.06
CA PHE A 55 5.36 5.35 -14.55
C PHE A 55 6.76 4.72 -14.53
N THR A 56 7.16 4.16 -13.38
CA THR A 56 8.47 3.51 -13.22
C THR A 56 8.61 2.29 -14.12
N TYR A 57 7.57 1.45 -14.20
CA TYR A 57 7.57 0.28 -15.06
C TYR A 57 7.77 0.68 -16.53
N ASN A 58 6.99 1.64 -17.03
CA ASN A 58 7.08 2.08 -18.43
C ASN A 58 8.44 2.74 -18.72
N TYR A 59 8.90 3.63 -17.84
CA TYR A 59 10.19 4.30 -17.96
C TYR A 59 11.37 3.30 -18.02
N LEU A 60 11.41 2.32 -17.12
CA LEU A 60 12.46 1.30 -17.11
C LEU A 60 12.32 0.34 -18.28
N ASN A 61 11.09 0.03 -18.71
CA ASN A 61 10.84 -0.84 -19.85
C ASN A 61 11.31 -0.21 -21.17
N GLU A 62 11.18 1.11 -21.32
CA GLU A 62 11.69 1.90 -22.44
C GLU A 62 13.22 2.04 -22.39
N ARG A 63 13.79 2.36 -21.21
CA ARG A 63 15.23 2.55 -21.06
C ARG A 63 16.04 1.27 -21.24
N PHE A 64 15.48 0.13 -20.83
CA PHE A 64 16.09 -1.17 -20.99
C PHE A 64 15.25 -2.02 -21.95
N PRO A 65 15.29 -1.78 -23.27
CA PRO A 65 14.46 -2.53 -24.21
C PRO A 65 14.85 -4.01 -24.23
N ARG A 66 13.89 -4.87 -24.56
CA ARG A 66 14.17 -6.31 -24.73
C ARG A 66 15.11 -6.52 -25.90
N GLN A 67 16.22 -7.22 -25.66
CA GLN A 67 17.12 -7.61 -26.75
C GLN A 67 16.57 -8.83 -27.49
N LYS A 68 16.65 -8.82 -28.83
CA LYS A 68 16.11 -9.90 -29.68
C LYS A 68 16.79 -11.25 -29.47
N ASN A 69 18.07 -11.24 -29.10
CA ASN A 69 18.89 -12.44 -28.87
C ASN A 69 19.10 -12.75 -27.39
N ALA A 70 18.29 -12.16 -26.50
CA ALA A 70 18.45 -12.36 -25.06
C ALA A 70 18.15 -13.81 -24.67
N THR A 71 19.01 -14.35 -23.80
CA THR A 71 18.78 -15.64 -23.14
C THR A 71 17.55 -15.56 -22.24
N HIS A 72 16.84 -16.67 -22.06
CA HIS A 72 15.67 -16.75 -21.17
C HIS A 72 15.94 -16.18 -19.75
N LYS A 73 17.15 -16.42 -19.22
CA LYS A 73 17.60 -15.88 -17.94
C LYS A 73 17.69 -14.34 -17.91
N GLU A 74 18.18 -13.72 -18.98
CA GLU A 74 18.33 -12.26 -19.07
C GLU A 74 16.98 -11.56 -19.12
N ILE A 75 16.03 -12.18 -19.82
CA ILE A 75 14.63 -11.71 -19.88
C ILE A 75 14.00 -11.74 -18.49
N ILE A 76 14.11 -12.89 -17.80
CA ILE A 76 13.54 -13.05 -16.46
C ILE A 76 14.19 -12.05 -15.49
N CYS A 77 15.52 -11.95 -15.50
CA CYS A 77 16.27 -11.08 -14.61
C CYS A 77 15.88 -9.60 -14.80
N ARG A 78 15.82 -9.14 -16.06
CA ARG A 78 15.35 -7.80 -16.40
C ARG A 78 13.94 -7.55 -15.89
N SER A 79 13.01 -8.44 -16.20
CA SER A 79 11.60 -8.24 -15.84
C SER A 79 11.38 -8.30 -14.33
N ALA A 80 12.11 -9.16 -13.62
CA ALA A 80 12.15 -9.17 -12.17
C ALA A 80 12.68 -7.85 -11.59
N ALA A 81 13.82 -7.35 -12.09
CA ALA A 81 14.42 -6.11 -11.63
C ALA A 81 13.49 -4.90 -11.84
N ILE A 82 12.83 -4.81 -13.00
CA ILE A 82 11.85 -3.76 -13.29
C ILE A 82 10.63 -3.88 -12.37
N GLY A 83 10.11 -5.10 -12.17
CA GLY A 83 8.99 -5.37 -11.26
C GLY A 83 9.32 -4.99 -9.81
N PHE A 84 10.53 -5.30 -9.35
CA PHE A 84 10.97 -4.95 -8.01
C PHE A 84 11.15 -3.44 -7.82
N ALA A 85 11.78 -2.76 -8.78
CA ALA A 85 12.01 -1.32 -8.72
C ALA A 85 10.70 -0.53 -8.74
N SER A 86 9.76 -0.90 -9.63
CA SER A 86 8.43 -0.30 -9.71
C SER A 86 7.61 -0.52 -8.43
N SER A 87 7.64 -1.73 -7.85
CA SER A 87 7.02 -2.00 -6.55
C SER A 87 7.63 -1.17 -5.42
N SER A 88 8.96 -1.06 -5.38
CA SER A 88 9.66 -0.31 -4.32
C SER A 88 9.31 1.18 -4.33
N ILE A 89 9.32 1.80 -5.51
CA ILE A 89 8.96 3.23 -5.66
C ILE A 89 7.49 3.46 -5.30
N SER A 90 6.60 2.58 -5.73
CA SER A 90 5.18 2.60 -5.37
C SER A 90 4.95 2.48 -3.86
N ASP A 91 5.70 1.62 -3.18
CA ASP A 91 5.59 1.46 -1.74
C ASP A 91 6.09 2.69 -0.99
N ILE A 92 7.22 3.27 -1.40
CA ILE A 92 7.75 4.50 -0.79
C ILE A 92 6.74 5.64 -0.91
N SER A 93 6.15 5.86 -2.09
CA SER A 93 5.19 6.94 -2.32
C SER A 93 3.86 6.70 -1.61
N SER A 94 3.36 5.46 -1.59
CA SER A 94 2.04 5.13 -1.06
C SER A 94 2.04 4.86 0.46
N ASN A 95 3.21 4.66 1.09
CA ASN A 95 3.28 4.26 2.50
C ASN A 95 2.67 5.30 3.43
N MET A 96 2.93 6.59 3.20
CA MET A 96 2.39 7.68 4.02
C MET A 96 0.86 7.61 4.12
N PHE A 97 0.18 7.54 2.98
CA PHE A 97 -1.29 7.47 2.93
C PHE A 97 -1.82 6.19 3.55
N ARG A 98 -1.08 5.09 3.41
CA ARG A 98 -1.44 3.82 4.03
C ARG A 98 -1.33 3.89 5.56
N VAL A 99 -0.31 4.53 6.11
CA VAL A 99 -0.17 4.77 7.55
C VAL A 99 -1.34 5.62 8.04
N ILE A 100 -1.66 6.72 7.34
CA ILE A 100 -2.82 7.57 7.67
C ILE A 100 -4.12 6.78 7.64
N LYS A 101 -4.37 6.00 6.57
CA LYS A 101 -5.54 5.14 6.41
C LYS A 101 -5.69 4.19 7.62
N ILE A 102 -4.63 3.45 7.96
CA ILE A 102 -4.70 2.44 9.01
C ILE A 102 -4.97 3.08 10.36
N ASN A 103 -4.21 4.12 10.76
CA ASN A 103 -4.47 4.76 12.05
C ASN A 103 -5.89 5.38 12.10
N ARG A 104 -6.42 5.85 10.98
CA ARG A 104 -7.79 6.38 10.89
C ARG A 104 -8.86 5.30 11.07
N GLN A 105 -8.67 4.14 10.46
CA GLN A 105 -9.60 3.00 10.53
C GLN A 105 -9.57 2.34 11.92
N THR A 106 -8.42 2.32 12.59
CA THR A 106 -8.22 1.60 13.85
C THR A 106 -8.34 2.46 15.09
N SER A 107 -8.25 3.79 14.98
CA SER A 107 -8.44 4.70 16.12
C SER A 107 -9.83 4.52 16.72
N LEU A 108 -9.92 4.58 18.04
CA LEU A 108 -11.19 4.50 18.77
C LEU A 108 -12.01 5.77 18.59
N GLU A 109 -11.34 6.90 18.46
CA GLU A 109 -11.96 8.21 18.34
C GLU A 109 -12.22 8.59 16.88
N SER A 110 -13.26 9.39 16.66
CA SER A 110 -13.53 10.02 15.38
C SER A 110 -12.78 11.35 15.30
N GLN A 111 -11.46 11.29 15.13
CA GLN A 111 -10.62 12.49 14.98
C GLN A 111 -10.86 13.15 13.61
N SER A 112 -10.10 14.14 13.19
CA SER A 112 -10.00 14.63 11.79
C SER A 112 -8.66 14.18 11.15
N TYR A 113 -8.49 14.33 9.84
CA TYR A 113 -7.19 14.00 9.20
C TYR A 113 -6.04 14.86 9.74
N ARG A 114 -6.32 16.14 10.03
CA ARG A 114 -5.32 17.09 10.56
C ARG A 114 -4.88 16.70 11.97
N GLU A 115 -5.84 16.38 12.84
CA GLU A 115 -5.56 15.92 14.20
C GLU A 115 -4.78 14.61 14.18
N LEU A 116 -5.21 13.64 13.36
CA LEU A 116 -4.52 12.37 13.23
C LEU A 116 -3.06 12.54 12.77
N MET A 117 -2.82 13.38 11.76
CA MET A 117 -1.47 13.66 11.28
C MET A 117 -0.61 14.32 12.36
N ARG A 118 -1.18 15.30 13.08
CA ARG A 118 -0.50 15.95 14.20
C ARG A 118 -0.13 14.95 15.29
N GLU A 119 -1.06 14.07 15.66
CA GLU A 119 -0.85 13.02 16.67
C GLU A 119 0.25 12.05 16.24
N ILE A 120 0.23 11.57 14.99
CA ILE A 120 1.26 10.65 14.49
C ILE A 120 2.63 11.32 14.49
N VAL A 121 2.72 12.57 14.02
CA VAL A 121 4.00 13.31 13.98
C VAL A 121 4.51 13.58 15.39
N GLN A 122 3.65 13.89 16.36
CA GLN A 122 4.06 14.07 17.76
C GLN A 122 4.54 12.76 18.39
N LYS A 123 3.91 11.63 18.09
CA LYS A 123 4.25 10.31 18.69
C LYS A 123 5.44 9.61 18.02
N GLN A 124 5.55 9.71 16.70
CA GLN A 124 6.45 8.88 15.86
C GLN A 124 7.35 9.72 14.95
N GLY A 125 7.21 11.04 14.96
CA GLY A 125 7.91 11.94 14.05
C GLY A 125 7.43 11.84 12.61
N VAL A 126 7.94 12.74 11.76
CA VAL A 126 7.71 12.69 10.31
C VAL A 126 8.32 11.43 9.70
N LEU A 127 9.45 10.97 10.24
CA LEU A 127 10.10 9.75 9.75
C LEU A 127 9.22 8.52 10.00
N GLY A 128 8.62 8.38 11.18
CA GLY A 128 7.70 7.29 11.48
C GLY A 128 6.43 7.32 10.62
N LEU A 129 5.94 8.49 10.26
CA LEU A 129 4.82 8.61 9.32
C LEU A 129 5.16 8.04 7.93
N LEU A 130 6.40 8.21 7.47
CA LEU A 130 6.84 7.83 6.12
C LEU A 130 7.40 6.40 6.05
N THR A 131 8.09 5.91 7.08
CA THR A 131 8.87 4.66 7.02
C THR A 131 8.27 3.50 7.79
N ARG A 132 7.19 3.71 8.56
CA ARG A 132 6.60 2.64 9.39
C ARG A 132 6.16 1.44 8.54
N GLY A 133 6.76 0.29 8.83
CA GLY A 133 6.49 -0.98 8.15
C GLY A 133 6.95 -1.03 6.69
N LEU A 134 7.75 -0.05 6.23
CA LEU A 134 8.17 0.07 4.84
C LEU A 134 9.10 -1.06 4.39
N SER A 135 10.10 -1.44 5.19
CA SER A 135 11.07 -2.48 4.81
C SER A 135 10.41 -3.82 4.52
N THR A 136 9.46 -4.24 5.36
CA THR A 136 8.71 -5.49 5.16
C THR A 136 7.82 -5.43 3.93
N LYS A 137 7.25 -4.25 3.62
CA LYS A 137 6.44 -4.04 2.42
C LYS A 137 7.28 -4.12 1.16
N ILE A 138 8.38 -3.37 1.09
CA ILE A 138 9.30 -3.39 -0.05
C ILE A 138 9.74 -4.83 -0.35
N LEU A 139 10.06 -5.61 0.68
CA LEU A 139 10.44 -7.00 0.49
C LEU A 139 9.27 -7.84 -0.06
N SER A 140 8.12 -7.82 0.62
CA SER A 140 6.97 -8.67 0.25
C SER A 140 6.36 -8.28 -1.10
N ASN A 141 6.05 -6.99 -1.29
CA ASN A 141 5.48 -6.47 -2.53
C ASN A 141 6.51 -6.41 -3.66
N GLY A 142 7.79 -6.26 -3.33
CA GLY A 142 8.88 -6.37 -4.29
C GLY A 142 8.95 -7.76 -4.91
N ILE A 143 8.94 -8.80 -4.08
CA ILE A 143 8.88 -10.20 -4.55
C ILE A 143 7.61 -10.44 -5.37
N GLN A 144 6.45 -9.98 -4.88
CA GLN A 144 5.19 -10.06 -5.63
C GLN A 144 5.30 -9.36 -6.99
N GLY A 145 5.95 -8.20 -7.04
CA GLY A 145 6.21 -7.43 -8.26
C GLY A 145 7.08 -8.19 -9.25
N MET A 146 8.15 -8.84 -8.78
CA MET A 146 9.01 -9.69 -9.63
C MET A 146 8.21 -10.82 -10.27
N VAL A 147 7.43 -11.55 -9.48
CA VAL A 147 6.65 -12.69 -9.97
C VAL A 147 5.61 -12.23 -10.98
N PHE A 148 4.91 -11.13 -10.68
CA PHE A 148 3.92 -10.55 -11.57
C PHE A 148 4.52 -10.16 -12.92
N THR A 149 5.65 -9.46 -12.95
CA THR A 149 6.26 -9.03 -14.21
C THR A 149 6.83 -10.18 -15.03
N ILE A 150 7.38 -11.21 -14.39
CA ILE A 150 7.83 -12.44 -15.08
C ILE A 150 6.63 -13.14 -15.74
N LEU A 151 5.54 -13.34 -14.98
CA LEU A 151 4.33 -13.99 -15.51
C LEU A 151 3.69 -13.19 -16.63
N PHE A 152 3.58 -11.87 -16.45
CA PHE A 152 3.06 -10.97 -17.47
C PHE A 152 3.89 -11.03 -18.76
N ASP A 153 5.22 -11.05 -18.62
CA ASP A 153 6.14 -11.16 -19.74
C ASP A 153 6.09 -12.51 -20.44
N TYR A 154 5.88 -13.60 -19.70
CA TYR A 154 5.69 -14.94 -20.22
C TYR A 154 4.38 -15.04 -21.02
N LEU A 155 3.27 -14.58 -20.45
CA LEU A 155 1.96 -14.60 -21.12
C LEU A 155 1.94 -13.75 -22.39
N ARG A 156 2.66 -12.63 -22.41
CA ARG A 156 2.74 -11.76 -23.59
C ARG A 156 3.59 -12.33 -24.74
N ARG A 157 4.29 -13.44 -24.50
CA ARG A 157 5.11 -14.13 -25.52
C ARG A 157 4.39 -15.32 -26.16
N GLN A 158 3.36 -15.85 -25.53
CA GLN A 158 2.43 -16.81 -26.14
C GLN A 158 1.45 -16.05 -27.02
#